data_AF-A0A009ZWQ9-F1
#
_entry.id   AF-A0A009ZWQ9-F1
#
_cell.length_a   1.000
_cell.length_b   1.000
_cell.length_c   1.000
_cell.angle_alpha   90.00
_cell.angle_beta   90.00
_cell.angle_gamma   90.00
#
_symmetry.space_group_name_H-M   'P 1'
#
loop_
_entity.id
_entity.type
_entity.pdbx_description
1 polymer ?
#
loop_
_entity_poly.entity_id
_entity_poly.type
_entity_poly.pdbx_seq_one_letter_code
_entity_poly.pdbx_strand_id
1 'polypeptide(L)' 'MRIYMSDIRKANMCARGSRAFFLAQGWDWQDFLKNGIDLEIVKASNDAMAQQVVEVFENGRKQQASHGS' A
#
# COMPACT_ATOMS: atom_id res chain seq x y z
N MET A 1 3.24 4.12 -9.74
CA MET A 1 2.60 5.05 -8.75
C MET A 1 2.93 4.49 -7.37
N ARG A 2 3.42 5.28 -6.41
CA ARG A 2 3.98 4.68 -5.16
C ARG A 2 3.01 4.67 -3.98
N ILE A 3 2.93 3.50 -3.33
CA ILE A 3 2.24 3.27 -2.06
C ILE A 3 3.21 3.58 -0.92
N TYR A 4 2.74 4.33 0.09
CA TYR A 4 3.49 4.62 1.29
C TYR A 4 2.77 4.13 2.55
N MET A 5 3.46 4.19 3.69
CA MET A 5 2.89 3.80 4.99
C MET A 5 1.59 4.53 5.34
N SER A 6 1.41 5.77 4.86
CA SER A 6 0.16 6.52 5.00
C SER A 6 -1.03 5.82 4.35
N ASP A 7 -0.82 5.15 3.22
CA ASP A 7 -1.86 4.46 2.47
C ASP A 7 -2.18 3.09 3.10
N ILE A 8 -1.14 2.39 3.57
CA ILE A 8 -1.28 1.16 4.38
C ILE A 8 -2.14 1.44 5.64
N ARG A 9 -1.92 2.57 6.31
CA ARG A 9 -2.71 2.97 7.49
C ARG A 9 -4.17 3.25 7.15
N LYS A 10 -4.44 3.88 6.00
CA LYS A 10 -5.82 4.09 5.52
C LYS A 10 -6.52 2.77 5.22
N ALA A 11 -5.76 1.73 4.85
CA ALA A 11 -6.29 0.37 4.65
C ALA A 11 -6.55 -0.40 5.96
N ASN A 12 -6.50 0.26 7.13
CA ASN A 12 -6.67 -0.36 8.45
C ASN A 12 -5.72 -1.54 8.73
N MET A 13 -4.58 -1.61 8.04
CA MET A 13 -3.58 -2.64 8.31
C MET A 13 -2.68 -2.22 9.48
N CYS A 14 -2.50 -3.13 10.44
CA CYS A 14 -1.56 -2.93 11.54
C CYS A 14 -0.11 -3.06 11.06
N ALA A 15 0.80 -2.24 11.60
CA ALA A 15 2.21 -2.22 11.21
C ALA A 15 2.90 -3.60 11.31
N ARG A 16 2.50 -4.44 12.28
CA ARG A 16 3.03 -5.80 12.43
C ARG A 16 2.61 -6.72 11.28
N GLY A 17 1.35 -6.64 10.84
CA GLY A 17 0.83 -7.41 9.72
C GLY A 17 1.45 -6.97 8.39
N SER A 18 1.55 -5.65 8.18
CA SER A 18 2.21 -5.10 7.00
C SER A 18 3.68 -5.54 6.90
N ARG A 19 4.43 -5.52 8.01
CA ARG A 19 5.82 -5.99 8.01
C ARG A 19 5.92 -7.48 7.67
N ALA A 20 5.07 -8.32 8.25
CA ALA A 20 5.05 -9.75 7.95
C ALA A 20 4.71 -10.03 6.48
N PHE A 21 3.75 -9.29 5.93
CA PHE A 21 3.39 -9.35 4.51
C PHE A 21 4.57 -8.97 3.60
N PHE A 22 5.27 -7.87 3.86
CA PHE A 22 6.44 -7.48 3.06
C PHE A 22 7.54 -8.54 3.11
N LEU A 23 7.79 -9.14 4.26
CA LEU A 23 8.75 -10.24 4.40
C LEU A 23 8.32 -11.48 3.60
N ALA A 24 7.02 -11.83 3.62
CA ALA A 24 6.49 -12.97 2.87
C ALA A 24 6.60 -12.79 1.35
N GLN A 25 6.48 -11.55 0.87
CA GLN A 25 6.65 -11.21 -0.54
C GLN A 25 8.12 -11.02 -0.96
N GLY A 26 9.07 -11.08 -0.01
CA GLY A 26 10.49 -10.82 -0.27
C GLY A 26 10.80 -9.35 -0.56
N TRP A 27 9.93 -8.44 -0.14
CA TRP A 27 10.10 -7.01 -0.32
C TRP A 27 10.90 -6.37 0.81
N ASP A 28 11.74 -5.40 0.47
CA ASP A 28 12.54 -4.70 1.47
C ASP A 28 11.68 -3.68 2.25
N TRP A 29 11.46 -3.99 3.53
CA TRP A 29 10.70 -3.13 4.44
C TRP A 29 11.38 -1.78 4.69
N GLN A 30 12.71 -1.73 4.77
CA GLN A 30 13.43 -0.48 5.00
C GLN A 30 13.41 0.42 3.76
N ASP A 31 13.54 -0.17 2.57
CA ASP A 31 13.41 0.55 1.31
C ASP A 31 12.00 1.12 1.18
N PHE A 32 10.96 0.32 1.47
CA PHE A 32 9.57 0.78 1.47
C PHE A 32 9.33 1.99 2.38
N LEU A 33 9.89 2.01 3.59
CA LEU A 33 9.70 3.15 4.50
C LEU A 33 10.33 4.45 3.98
N LYS A 34 11.39 4.37 3.18
CA LYS A 34 12.09 5.54 2.63
C LYS A 34 11.54 5.96 1.28
N ASN A 35 11.32 4.99 0.41
CA ASN A 35 11.05 5.19 -1.01
C ASN A 35 9.60 4.85 -1.40
N GLY A 36 8.85 4.13 -0.56
CA GLY A 36 7.59 3.52 -0.93
C GLY A 36 7.78 2.30 -1.84
N ILE A 37 6.68 1.67 -2.25
CA ILE A 37 6.69 0.55 -3.19
C ILE A 37 5.81 0.88 -4.39
N ASP A 38 6.16 0.39 -5.59
CA ASP A 38 5.34 0.64 -6.75
C ASP A 38 4.04 -0.16 -6.70
N LEU A 39 2.93 0.51 -7.00
CA LEU A 39 1.59 -0.07 -7.10
C LEU A 39 1.57 -1.32 -7.98
N GLU A 40 2.29 -1.33 -9.09
CA GLU A 40 2.28 -2.47 -10.02
C GLU A 40 2.92 -3.71 -9.39
N ILE A 41 3.97 -3.53 -8.59
CA ILE A 41 4.60 -4.62 -7.82
C ILE A 41 3.59 -5.18 -6.81
N VAL A 42 2.84 -4.32 -6.12
CA VAL A 42 1.82 -4.74 -5.16
C VAL A 42 0.67 -5.47 -5.87
N LYS A 43 0.22 -4.99 -7.03
CA LYS A 43 -0.82 -5.65 -7.84
C LYS A 43 -0.39 -7.02 -8.35
N ALA A 44 0.89 -7.19 -8.66
CA ALA A 44 1.44 -8.46 -9.15
C ALA A 44 1.57 -9.54 -8.06
N SER A 45 1.54 -9.17 -6.77
CA SER A 45 1.79 -10.10 -5.65
C SER A 45 0.70 -11.17 -5.45
N ASN A 46 -0.45 -11.05 -6.14
CA ASN A 46 -1.61 -11.95 -6.05
C ASN A 46 -2.00 -12.33 -4.61
N ASP A 47 -1.77 -11.43 -3.66
CA ASP A 47 -2.04 -11.61 -2.24
C ASP A 47 -3.28 -10.80 -1.85
N ALA A 48 -4.14 -11.38 -1.00
CA ALA A 48 -5.38 -10.73 -0.58
C ALA A 48 -5.13 -9.40 0.18
N MET A 49 -4.06 -9.32 0.96
CA MET A 49 -3.64 -8.09 1.64
C MET A 49 -3.16 -7.04 0.63
N ALA A 50 -2.43 -7.46 -0.39
CA ALA A 50 -1.98 -6.57 -1.46
C ALA A 50 -3.17 -5.95 -2.21
N GLN A 51 -4.18 -6.76 -2.53
CA GLN A 51 -5.40 -6.31 -3.19
C GLN A 51 -6.18 -5.30 -2.34
N GLN A 52 -6.30 -5.54 -1.03
CA GLN A 52 -6.95 -4.60 -0.11
C GLN A 52 -6.24 -3.24 -0.09
N VAL A 53 -4.91 -3.22 -0.04
CA VAL A 53 -4.12 -1.99 -0.08
C VAL A 53 -4.30 -1.25 -1.40
N VAL A 54 -4.27 -1.97 -2.53
CA VAL A 54 -4.49 -1.41 -3.89
C VAL A 54 -5.86 -0.75 -3.97
N GLU A 55 -6.91 -1.44 -3.52
CA GLU A 55 -8.28 -0.92 -3.57
C GLU A 55 -8.43 0.36 -2.75
N VAL A 56 -7.93 0.38 -1.52
CA VAL A 56 -8.01 1.56 -0.64
C VAL A 56 -7.18 2.72 -1.21
N PHE A 57 -6.02 2.43 -1.79
CA PHE A 57 -5.17 3.43 -2.43
C PHE A 57 -5.80 4.05 -3.68
N GLU A 58 -6.40 3.22 -4.54
CA GLU A 58 -7.11 3.67 -5.74
C GLU A 58 -8.40 4.45 -5.37
N ASN A 59 -9.16 3.99 -4.38
CA ASN A 59 -10.37 4.67 -3.90
C ASN A 59 -10.06 5.97 -3.15
N GLY A 60 -9.03 5.98 -2.29
CA GLY A 60 -8.60 7.17 -1.56
C GLY A 60 -8.07 8.29 -2.47
N ARG A 61 -7.50 7.93 -3.63
CA ARG A 61 -7.12 8.91 -4.66
C ARG A 61 -8.31 9.44 -5.47
N LYS A 62 -9.33 8.61 -5.73
CA LYS A 62 -10.57 9.07 -6.37
C LYS A 62 -11.28 10.15 -5.54
N GLN A 63 -11.14 10.13 -4.22
CA GLN A 63 -11.78 11.11 -3.33
C GLN A 63 -11.01 12.44 -3.21
N GLN A 64 -9.70 12.46 -3.51
CA GLN A 64 -8.90 13.69 -3.52
C GLN A 64 -9.07 14.53 -4.80
N ALA A 65 -9.66 13.97 -5.86
CA ALA A 65 -10.01 14.70 -7.08
C ALA A 65 -11.33 15.49 -6.98
N SER A 66 -11.99 15.52 -5.82
CA SER A 66 -13.30 16.17 -5.64
C SER A 66 -13.43 17.04 -4.37
N HIS A 67 -12.32 17.52 -3.80
CA HIS A 67 -12.34 18.60 -2.81
C HIS A 67 -11.35 19.69 -3.21
N GLY A 68 -11.67 20.35 -4.32
CA GLY A 68 -11.34 21.75 -4.51
C GLY A 68 -12.57 22.55 -4.08
N SER A 69 -12.45 23.31 -3.00
CA SER A 69 -13.33 24.43 -2.62
C SER A 69 -12.44 25.59 -2.23
#